data_AF-A0A7Y2GNB5-F1
#
_entry.id   AF-A0A7Y2GNB5-F1
#
_cell.length_a   1.000
_cell.length_b   1.000
_cell.length_c   1.000
_cell.angle_alpha   90.00
_cell.angle_beta   90.00
_cell.angle_gamma   90.00
#
_symmetry.space_group_name_H-M   'P 1'
#
loop_
_entity.id
_entity.type
_entity.pdbx_description
1 polymer ?
#
loop_
_entity_poly.entity_id
_entity_poly.type
_entity_poly.pdbx_seq_one_letter_code
_entity_poly.pdbx_strand_id
1 'polypeptide(L)'
;MRFRKVYTLLLIVFCSIGWNEASAQAEEQEVLEAKRKQLQKEIEQINYLLFAQKKERGTILDQMEALNNKINVRQELIGVTDKQSNLLSRKINTNIKAISSLKEELGELKEDYGMMIRESYESKIQQSKLMFLLSSENFYQAFKRLQYIKQYTDYRRQQGEQIIVKTDELTQLNIDLTEQR
;
A
#
# COMPACT_ATOMS: atom_id res chain seq x y z
N MET A 1 -35.83 -5.68 3.39
CA MET A 1 -35.18 -4.84 2.37
C MET A 1 -34.56 -3.53 2.89
N ARG A 2 -35.07 -2.89 3.95
CA ARG A 2 -34.48 -1.64 4.49
C ARG A 2 -33.07 -1.78 5.08
N PHE A 3 -32.80 -2.84 5.85
CA PHE A 3 -31.47 -3.09 6.43
C PHE A 3 -30.37 -3.29 5.39
N ARG A 4 -30.66 -4.02 4.29
CA ARG A 4 -29.67 -4.25 3.22
C ARG A 4 -29.28 -2.96 2.50
N LYS A 5 -30.20 -1.99 2.38
CA LYS A 5 -29.94 -0.66 1.81
C LYS A 5 -29.06 0.22 2.72
N VAL A 6 -29.21 0.10 4.04
CA VAL A 6 -28.40 0.83 5.04
C VAL A 6 -26.95 0.34 5.03
N TYR A 7 -26.72 -0.97 4.95
CA TYR A 7 -25.36 -1.51 4.83
C TYR A 7 -24.68 -1.10 3.53
N THR A 8 -25.38 -1.11 2.39
CA THR A 8 -24.81 -0.60 1.12
C THR A 8 -24.50 0.90 1.17
N LEU A 9 -25.32 1.71 1.85
CA LEU A 9 -25.05 3.15 2.02
C LEU A 9 -23.84 3.40 2.93
N LEU A 10 -23.70 2.65 4.03
CA LEU A 10 -22.52 2.73 4.90
C LEU A 10 -21.23 2.31 4.19
N LEU A 11 -21.30 1.29 3.33
CA LEU A 11 -20.16 0.80 2.55
C LEU A 11 -19.71 1.81 1.48
N ILE A 12 -20.66 2.53 0.85
CA ILE A 12 -20.35 3.62 -0.10
C ILE A 12 -19.70 4.81 0.61
N VAL A 13 -20.20 5.20 1.79
CA VAL A 13 -19.61 6.30 2.58
C VAL A 13 -18.20 5.92 3.04
N PHE A 14 -17.98 4.69 3.53
CA PHE A 14 -16.65 4.22 3.94
C PHE A 14 -15.66 4.18 2.76
N CYS A 15 -16.11 3.75 1.58
CA CYS A 15 -15.29 3.72 0.37
C CYS A 15 -14.93 5.12 -0.15
N SER A 16 -15.83 6.10 0.02
CA SER A 16 -15.56 7.50 -0.38
C SER A 16 -14.55 8.22 0.50
N ILE A 17 -14.35 7.81 1.77
CA ILE A 17 -13.41 8.46 2.68
C ILE A 17 -11.97 7.96 2.44
N GLY A 18 -11.79 6.68 2.10
CA GLY A 18 -10.47 6.07 1.88
C GLY A 18 -9.75 6.50 0.58
N TRP A 19 -10.47 6.96 -0.44
CA TRP A 19 -9.85 7.35 -1.72
C TRP A 19 -9.25 8.76 -1.76
N ASN A 20 -9.71 9.68 -0.90
CA ASN A 20 -9.28 11.09 -0.98
C ASN A 20 -7.82 11.30 -0.53
N GLU A 21 -7.31 10.49 0.40
CA GLU A 21 -5.95 10.68 0.94
C GLU A 21 -4.84 10.24 -0.03
N ALA A 22 -5.09 9.20 -0.83
CA ALA A 22 -4.11 8.69 -1.79
C ALA A 22 -3.87 9.68 -2.96
N SER A 23 -4.92 10.34 -3.44
CA SER A 23 -4.84 11.32 -4.53
C SER A 23 -4.11 12.60 -4.11
N ALA A 24 -4.33 13.07 -2.88
CA ALA A 24 -3.72 14.31 -2.37
C ALA A 24 -2.19 14.19 -2.20
N GLN A 25 -1.68 13.02 -1.81
CA GLN A 25 -0.22 12.81 -1.69
C GLN A 25 0.50 12.71 -3.03
N ALA A 26 -0.17 12.23 -4.08
CA ALA A 26 0.40 12.19 -5.43
C ALA A 26 0.56 13.60 -6.00
N GLU A 27 -0.45 14.46 -5.79
CA GLU A 27 -0.42 15.87 -6.19
C GLU A 27 0.66 16.66 -5.44
N GLU A 28 0.80 16.48 -4.12
CA GLU A 28 1.86 17.13 -3.33
C GLU A 28 3.26 16.75 -3.85
N GLN A 29 3.47 15.49 -4.21
CA GLN A 29 4.75 15.03 -4.75
C GLN A 29 5.08 15.67 -6.09
N GLU A 30 4.12 15.69 -7.02
CA GLU A 30 4.31 16.27 -8.36
C GLU A 30 4.67 17.76 -8.28
N VAL A 31 3.95 18.51 -7.43
CA VAL A 31 4.21 19.94 -7.21
C VAL A 31 5.62 20.18 -6.67
N LEU A 32 6.05 19.39 -5.68
CA LEU A 32 7.39 19.49 -5.11
C LEU A 32 8.47 19.13 -6.14
N GLU A 33 8.25 18.11 -6.97
CA GLU A 33 9.18 17.73 -8.04
C GLU A 33 9.30 18.79 -9.14
N ALA A 34 8.18 19.35 -9.58
CA ALA A 34 8.15 20.44 -10.55
C ALA A 34 8.93 21.66 -10.01
N LYS A 35 8.66 22.03 -8.76
CA LYS A 35 9.35 23.15 -8.09
C LYS A 35 10.85 22.88 -7.93
N ARG A 36 11.25 21.66 -7.56
CA ARG A 36 12.67 21.26 -7.49
C ARG A 36 13.36 21.43 -8.84
N LYS A 37 12.75 20.94 -9.93
CA LYS A 37 13.29 21.05 -11.30
C LYS A 37 13.40 22.51 -11.74
N GLN A 38 12.41 23.35 -11.40
CA GLN A 38 12.45 24.77 -11.68
C GLN A 38 13.63 25.47 -10.98
N LEU A 39 13.78 25.27 -9.68
CA LEU A 39 14.86 25.88 -8.90
C LEU A 39 16.25 25.41 -9.37
N GLN A 40 16.38 24.15 -9.78
CA GLN A 40 17.61 23.63 -10.38
C GLN A 40 17.97 24.35 -11.69
N LYS A 41 17.00 24.54 -12.58
CA LYS A 41 17.19 25.31 -13.82
C LYS A 41 17.56 26.76 -13.55
N GLU A 42 16.93 27.39 -12.56
CA GLU A 42 17.25 28.75 -12.15
C GLU A 42 18.69 28.88 -11.64
N ILE A 43 19.14 27.92 -10.82
CA ILE A 43 20.54 27.84 -10.38
C ILE A 43 21.51 27.69 -11.56
N GLU A 44 21.18 26.87 -12.56
CA GLU A 44 21.98 26.71 -13.77
C GLU A 44 22.09 28.03 -14.56
N GLN A 45 20.98 28.74 -14.71
CA GLN A 45 20.95 30.05 -15.36
C GLN A 45 21.78 31.09 -14.60
N ILE A 46 21.65 31.16 -13.27
CA ILE A 46 22.47 32.06 -12.43
C ILE A 46 23.96 31.72 -12.57
N ASN A 47 24.33 30.44 -12.61
CA ASN A 47 25.72 30.03 -12.80
C ASN A 47 26.27 30.46 -14.17
N TYR A 48 25.46 30.34 -15.23
CA TYR A 48 25.84 30.79 -16.57
C TYR A 48 26.08 32.30 -16.60
N LEU A 49 25.17 33.09 -16.01
CA LEU A 49 25.28 34.54 -15.93
C LEU A 49 26.50 34.99 -15.11
N LEU A 50 26.77 34.35 -13.98
CA LEU A 50 27.97 34.60 -13.17
C LEU A 50 29.26 34.35 -13.96
N PHE A 51 29.31 33.28 -14.78
CA PHE A 51 30.48 32.99 -15.61
C PHE A 51 30.65 34.01 -16.74
N ALA A 52 29.54 34.42 -17.37
CA ALA A 52 29.55 35.46 -18.41
C ALA A 52 30.05 36.81 -17.86
N GLN A 53 29.51 37.27 -16.72
CA GLN A 53 29.96 38.50 -16.06
C GLN A 53 31.44 38.45 -15.69
N LYS A 54 31.95 37.30 -15.22
CA LYS A 54 33.38 37.11 -14.92
C LYS A 54 34.25 37.29 -16.17
N LYS A 55 33.79 36.82 -17.33
CA LYS A 55 34.51 36.96 -18.62
C LYS A 55 34.49 38.40 -19.13
N GLU A 56 33.39 39.11 -18.94
CA GLU A 56 33.18 40.48 -19.42
C GLU A 56 33.70 41.58 -18.45
N ARG A 57 34.32 41.19 -17.33
CA ARG A 57 34.77 42.10 -16.24
C ARG A 57 33.61 42.91 -15.62
N GLY A 58 32.45 42.26 -15.42
CA GLY A 58 31.31 42.84 -14.70
C GLY A 58 31.69 43.32 -13.28
N THR A 59 30.92 44.24 -12.71
CA THR A 59 31.31 44.87 -11.44
C THR A 59 31.28 43.88 -10.28
N ILE A 60 32.06 44.16 -9.23
CA ILE A 60 32.08 43.35 -8.00
C ILE A 60 30.68 43.33 -7.35
N LEU A 61 29.94 44.43 -7.46
CA LEU A 61 28.60 44.56 -6.92
C LEU A 61 27.61 43.61 -7.64
N ASP A 62 27.66 43.55 -8.97
CA ASP A 62 26.80 42.65 -9.77
C ASP A 62 27.08 41.18 -9.44
N GLN A 63 28.36 40.82 -9.28
CA GLN A 63 28.77 39.47 -8.90
C GLN A 63 28.28 39.11 -7.49
N MET A 64 28.35 40.07 -6.55
CA MET A 64 27.85 39.88 -5.19
C MET A 64 26.33 39.67 -5.16
N GLU A 65 25.58 40.46 -5.92
CA GLU A 65 24.12 40.32 -6.03
C GLU A 65 23.73 38.97 -6.63
N ALA A 66 24.37 38.55 -7.71
CA ALA A 66 24.12 37.25 -8.34
C ALA A 66 24.48 36.06 -7.42
N LEU A 67 25.54 36.17 -6.61
CA LEU A 67 25.86 35.18 -5.59
C LEU A 67 24.83 35.14 -4.47
N ASN A 68 24.33 36.29 -4.02
CA ASN A 68 23.27 36.35 -3.01
C ASN A 68 21.97 35.71 -3.53
N ASN A 69 21.59 36.00 -4.78
CA ASN A 69 20.45 35.37 -5.44
C ASN A 69 20.63 33.86 -5.54
N LYS A 70 21.84 33.38 -5.89
CA LYS A 70 22.16 31.95 -5.90
C LYS A 70 21.98 31.30 -4.52
N ILE A 71 22.41 31.98 -3.45
CA ILE A 71 22.24 31.49 -2.07
C ILE A 71 20.75 31.37 -1.73
N ASN A 72 19.94 32.37 -2.05
CA ASN A 72 18.50 32.36 -1.79
C ASN A 72 17.80 31.20 -2.51
N VAL A 73 18.05 31.01 -3.82
CA VAL A 73 17.46 29.90 -4.59
C VAL A 73 17.93 28.54 -4.07
N ARG A 74 19.18 28.44 -3.59
CA ARG A 74 19.70 27.22 -2.94
C ARG A 74 19.01 26.93 -1.61
N GLN A 75 18.73 27.95 -0.79
CA GLN A 75 17.98 27.78 0.44
C GLN A 75 16.54 27.32 0.16
N GLU A 76 15.90 27.87 -0.87
CA GLU A 76 14.57 27.41 -1.29
C GLU A 76 14.59 25.96 -1.79
N LEU A 77 15.62 25.57 -2.55
CA LEU A 77 15.81 24.19 -3.01
C LEU A 77 15.99 23.23 -1.82
N ILE A 78 16.75 23.63 -0.78
CA ILE A 78 16.89 22.86 0.45
C ILE A 78 15.51 22.68 1.10
N GLY A 79 14.74 23.77 1.26
CA GLY A 79 13.40 23.70 1.85
C GLY A 79 12.42 22.80 1.07
N VAL A 80 12.48 22.79 -0.26
CA VAL A 80 11.70 21.84 -1.09
C VAL A 80 12.17 20.40 -0.89
N THR A 81 13.48 20.19 -0.82
CA THR A 81 14.07 18.86 -0.60
C THR A 81 13.69 18.29 0.77
N ASP A 82 13.68 19.13 1.82
CA ASP A 82 13.25 18.75 3.16
C ASP A 82 11.76 18.34 3.17
N LYS A 83 10.91 19.08 2.46
CA LYS A 83 9.49 18.71 2.30
C LYS A 83 9.32 17.37 1.59
N GLN A 84 10.10 17.12 0.54
CA GLN A 84 10.10 15.82 -0.15
C GLN A 84 10.58 14.68 0.77
N SER A 85 11.63 14.90 1.55
CA SER A 85 12.14 13.94 2.54
C SER A 85 11.09 13.62 3.60
N ASN A 86 10.39 14.64 4.11
CA ASN A 86 9.29 14.47 5.06
C ASN A 86 8.09 13.72 4.44
N LEU A 87 7.73 14.01 3.20
CA LEU A 87 6.68 13.28 2.47
C LEU A 87 7.05 11.81 2.28
N LEU A 88 8.28 11.53 1.84
CA LEU A 88 8.79 10.17 1.67
C LEU A 88 8.80 9.41 3.01
N SER A 89 9.27 10.06 4.09
CA SER A 89 9.26 9.48 5.43
C SER A 89 7.84 9.14 5.92
N ARG A 90 6.84 9.97 5.60
CA ARG A 90 5.43 9.66 5.89
C ARG A 90 4.96 8.43 5.12
N LYS A 91 5.25 8.35 3.81
CA LYS A 91 4.89 7.19 2.96
C LYS A 91 5.52 5.88 3.46
N ILE A 92 6.82 5.92 3.78
CA ILE A 92 7.56 4.78 4.35
C ILE A 92 6.89 4.29 5.64
N ASN A 93 6.53 5.21 6.55
CA ASN A 93 5.88 4.84 7.81
C ASN A 93 4.49 4.24 7.60
N THR A 94 3.70 4.75 6.65
CA THR A 94 2.41 4.16 6.28
C THR A 94 2.59 2.74 5.72
N ASN A 95 3.56 2.54 4.82
CA ASN A 95 3.87 1.22 4.25
C ASN A 95 4.32 0.23 5.32
N ILE A 96 5.18 0.64 6.26
CA ILE A 96 5.61 -0.22 7.38
C ILE A 96 4.42 -0.66 8.23
N LYS A 97 3.48 0.25 8.53
CA LYS A 97 2.27 -0.08 9.30
C LYS A 97 1.38 -1.07 8.53
N ALA A 98 1.17 -0.85 7.23
CA ALA A 98 0.38 -1.74 6.39
C ALA A 98 1.02 -3.14 6.31
N ILE A 99 2.35 -3.23 6.15
CA ILE A 99 3.08 -4.51 6.18
C ILE A 99 2.91 -5.22 7.52
N SER A 100 2.96 -4.48 8.63
CA SER A 100 2.75 -5.07 9.97
C SER A 100 1.35 -5.66 10.11
N SER A 101 0.32 -4.92 9.72
CA SER A 101 -1.08 -5.39 9.75
C SER A 101 -1.27 -6.63 8.86
N LEU A 102 -0.78 -6.58 7.63
CA LEU A 102 -0.89 -7.72 6.70
C LEU A 102 -0.14 -8.97 7.20
N LYS A 103 0.99 -8.79 7.89
CA LYS A 103 1.71 -9.92 8.52
C LYS A 103 0.90 -10.57 9.62
N GLU A 104 0.26 -9.77 10.47
CA GLU A 104 -0.60 -10.25 11.55
C GLU A 104 -1.81 -10.99 10.99
N GLU A 105 -2.56 -10.37 10.07
CA GLU A 105 -3.73 -10.98 9.41
C GLU A 105 -3.37 -12.27 8.66
N LEU A 106 -2.22 -12.31 7.99
CA LEU A 106 -1.73 -13.51 7.30
C LEU A 106 -1.34 -14.61 8.30
N GLY A 107 -0.84 -14.24 9.48
CA GLY A 107 -0.54 -15.15 10.57
C GLY A 107 -1.80 -15.81 11.11
N GLU A 108 -2.80 -15.00 11.47
CA GLU A 108 -4.11 -15.48 11.94
C GLU A 108 -4.78 -16.39 10.91
N LEU A 109 -4.79 -15.99 9.64
CA LEU A 109 -5.41 -16.77 8.57
C LEU A 109 -4.72 -18.13 8.36
N LYS A 110 -3.39 -18.19 8.52
CA LYS A 110 -2.63 -19.45 8.45
C LYS A 110 -2.89 -20.34 9.66
N GLU A 111 -3.02 -19.76 10.85
CA GLU A 111 -3.37 -20.48 12.07
C GLU A 111 -4.77 -21.09 11.97
N ASP A 112 -5.77 -20.31 11.58
CA ASP A 112 -7.15 -20.75 11.37
C ASP A 112 -7.23 -21.87 10.32
N TYR A 113 -6.52 -21.70 9.19
CA TYR A 113 -6.43 -22.73 8.17
C TYR A 113 -5.80 -24.01 8.72
N GLY A 114 -4.70 -23.89 9.48
CA GLY A 114 -4.04 -25.02 10.13
C GLY A 114 -4.94 -25.77 11.11
N MET A 115 -5.69 -25.01 11.94
CA MET A 115 -6.67 -25.55 12.88
C MET A 115 -7.76 -26.34 12.14
N MET A 116 -8.32 -25.77 11.07
CA MET A 116 -9.32 -26.45 10.24
C MET A 116 -8.82 -27.76 9.64
N ILE A 117 -7.56 -27.80 9.17
CA ILE A 117 -6.95 -29.03 8.64
C ILE A 117 -6.80 -30.08 9.74
N ARG A 118 -6.32 -29.70 10.93
CA ARG A 118 -6.17 -30.59 12.08
C ARG A 118 -7.52 -31.15 12.54
N GLU A 119 -8.54 -30.32 12.69
CA GLU A 119 -9.88 -30.75 13.07
C GLU A 119 -10.50 -31.69 12.02
N SER A 120 -10.28 -31.44 10.73
CA SER A 120 -10.74 -32.36 9.67
C SER A 120 -10.01 -33.70 9.70
N TYR A 121 -8.77 -33.74 10.16
CA TYR A 121 -8.02 -34.98 10.36
C TYR A 121 -8.58 -35.76 11.56
N GLU A 122 -8.72 -35.09 12.72
CA GLU A 122 -9.20 -35.69 13.97
C GLU A 122 -10.66 -36.17 13.90
N SER A 123 -11.54 -35.41 13.23
CA SER A 123 -12.98 -35.73 13.08
C SER A 123 -13.29 -36.92 12.17
N LYS A 124 -12.28 -37.67 11.70
CA LYS A 124 -12.44 -38.83 10.80
C LYS A 124 -13.15 -38.53 9.47
N ILE A 125 -13.36 -37.26 9.10
CA ILE A 125 -13.79 -36.89 7.73
C ILE A 125 -12.81 -37.47 6.70
N GLN A 126 -11.53 -37.60 7.08
CA GLN A 126 -10.53 -38.30 6.29
C GLN A 126 -10.73 -39.81 6.15
N GLN A 127 -11.35 -40.50 7.11
CA GLN A 127 -11.50 -41.97 7.05
C GLN A 127 -12.42 -42.43 5.91
N SER A 128 -13.28 -41.53 5.40
CA SER A 128 -13.74 -41.46 4.00
C SER A 128 -14.99 -40.59 3.95
N LYS A 129 -14.96 -39.50 3.16
CA LYS A 129 -16.17 -38.69 2.85
C LYS A 129 -17.33 -39.57 2.37
N LEU A 130 -17.00 -40.67 1.68
CA LEU A 130 -17.98 -41.66 1.24
C LEU A 130 -18.60 -42.40 2.42
N MET A 131 -17.82 -42.85 3.40
CA MET A 131 -18.34 -43.51 4.61
C MET A 131 -19.21 -42.56 5.45
N PHE A 132 -18.84 -41.27 5.54
CA PHE A 132 -19.66 -40.25 6.20
C PHE A 132 -21.01 -40.03 5.50
N LEU A 133 -21.06 -40.11 4.17
CA LEU A 133 -22.32 -40.02 3.42
C LEU A 133 -23.14 -41.31 3.53
N LEU A 134 -22.50 -42.48 3.39
CA LEU A 134 -23.15 -43.80 3.40
C LEU A 134 -23.68 -44.23 4.77
N SER A 135 -23.14 -43.67 5.87
CA SER A 135 -23.64 -43.86 7.24
C SER A 135 -24.87 -43.00 7.58
N SER A 136 -25.60 -42.52 6.58
CA SER A 136 -26.81 -41.72 6.80
C SER A 136 -28.03 -42.64 6.96
N GLU A 137 -28.87 -42.34 7.93
CA GLU A 137 -30.12 -43.06 8.23
C GLU A 137 -31.18 -42.89 7.14
N ASN A 138 -31.14 -41.77 6.40
CA ASN A 138 -32.07 -41.47 5.32
C ASN A 138 -31.49 -40.47 4.29
N PHE A 139 -32.18 -40.32 3.17
CA PHE A 139 -31.79 -39.45 2.07
C PHE A 139 -31.67 -37.97 2.46
N TYR A 140 -32.58 -37.48 3.31
CA TYR A 140 -32.54 -36.08 3.76
C TYR A 140 -31.29 -35.79 4.61
N GLN A 141 -30.89 -36.72 5.48
CA GLN A 141 -29.65 -36.61 6.25
C GLN A 141 -28.42 -36.65 5.34
N ALA A 142 -28.40 -37.57 4.36
CA ALA A 142 -27.32 -37.66 3.38
C ALA A 142 -27.17 -36.36 2.57
N PHE A 143 -28.28 -35.76 2.15
CA PHE A 143 -28.29 -34.48 1.43
C PHE A 143 -27.69 -33.33 2.27
N LYS A 144 -28.05 -33.22 3.56
CA LYS A 144 -27.45 -32.22 4.46
C LYS A 144 -25.94 -32.44 4.67
N ARG A 145 -25.52 -33.69 4.84
CA ARG A 145 -24.09 -34.05 4.95
C ARG A 145 -23.31 -33.70 3.68
N LEU A 146 -23.91 -33.90 2.50
CA LEU A 146 -23.34 -33.50 1.21
C LEU A 146 -23.17 -31.97 1.12
N GLN A 147 -24.20 -31.20 1.53
CA GLN A 147 -24.11 -29.74 1.56
C GLN A 147 -23.02 -29.26 2.50
N TYR A 148 -22.88 -29.87 3.69
CA TYR A 148 -21.82 -29.53 4.64
C TYR A 148 -20.42 -29.78 4.06
N ILE A 149 -20.19 -30.94 3.42
CA ILE A 149 -18.91 -31.22 2.74
C ILE A 149 -18.59 -30.15 1.70
N LYS A 150 -19.60 -29.73 0.93
CA LYS A 150 -19.44 -28.68 -0.09
C LYS A 150 -19.02 -27.36 0.54
N GLN A 151 -19.77 -26.89 1.55
CA GLN A 151 -19.46 -25.64 2.26
C GLN A 151 -18.06 -25.65 2.87
N TYR A 152 -17.67 -26.75 3.51
CA TYR A 152 -16.33 -26.91 4.07
C TYR A 152 -15.24 -26.85 2.98
N THR A 153 -15.46 -27.53 1.84
CA THR A 153 -14.50 -27.53 0.73
C THR A 153 -14.36 -26.14 0.10
N ASP A 154 -15.49 -25.44 -0.06
CA ASP A 154 -15.51 -24.07 -0.58
C ASP A 154 -14.81 -23.09 0.38
N TYR A 155 -15.08 -23.19 1.68
CA TYR A 155 -14.45 -22.34 2.70
C TYR A 155 -12.94 -22.57 2.76
N ARG A 156 -12.49 -23.83 2.75
CA ARG A 156 -11.06 -24.18 2.71
C ARG A 156 -10.37 -23.61 1.47
N ARG A 157 -11.02 -23.68 0.32
CA ARG A 157 -10.50 -23.11 -0.94
C ARG A 157 -10.39 -21.58 -0.83
N GLN A 158 -11.42 -20.91 -0.31
CA GLN A 158 -11.42 -19.46 -0.11
C GLN A 158 -10.31 -19.00 0.84
N GLN A 159 -10.09 -19.70 1.95
CA GLN A 159 -8.98 -19.39 2.86
C GLN A 159 -7.63 -19.54 2.16
N GLY A 160 -7.43 -20.61 1.38
CA GLY A 160 -6.20 -20.79 0.60
C GLY A 160 -5.98 -19.67 -0.43
N GLU A 161 -7.03 -19.26 -1.14
CA GLU A 161 -7.00 -18.12 -2.08
C GLU A 161 -6.64 -16.81 -1.35
N GLN A 162 -7.23 -16.55 -0.18
CA GLN A 162 -6.93 -15.36 0.63
C GLN A 162 -5.47 -15.34 1.12
N ILE A 163 -4.91 -16.50 1.52
CA ILE A 163 -3.50 -16.60 1.91
C ILE A 163 -2.59 -16.20 0.75
N ILE A 164 -2.88 -16.67 -0.47
CA ILE A 164 -2.09 -16.33 -1.67
C ILE A 164 -2.16 -14.83 -1.92
N VAL A 165 -3.36 -14.26 -2.01
CA VAL A 165 -3.56 -12.83 -2.28
C VAL A 165 -2.84 -11.95 -1.26
N LYS A 166 -3.00 -12.24 0.05
CA LYS A 166 -2.33 -11.48 1.11
C LYS A 166 -0.81 -11.63 1.09
N THR A 167 -0.31 -12.81 0.69
CA THR A 167 1.14 -13.04 0.53
C THR A 167 1.70 -12.24 -0.64
N ASP A 168 0.97 -12.17 -1.76
CA ASP A 168 1.38 -11.41 -2.93
C ASP A 168 1.36 -9.90 -2.63
N GLU A 169 0.31 -9.40 -1.98
CA GLU A 169 0.19 -8.01 -1.54
C GLU A 169 1.34 -7.62 -0.59
N LEU A 170 1.63 -8.47 0.40
CA LEU A 170 2.75 -8.27 1.31
C LEU A 170 4.10 -8.29 0.60
N THR A 171 4.28 -9.17 -0.39
CA THR A 171 5.50 -9.22 -1.20
C THR A 171 5.69 -7.90 -1.96
N GLN A 172 4.64 -7.40 -2.60
CA GLN A 172 4.69 -6.14 -3.33
C GLN A 172 5.01 -4.95 -2.42
N LEU A 173 4.32 -4.82 -1.27
CA LEU A 173 4.63 -3.75 -0.32
C LEU A 173 6.08 -3.79 0.19
N ASN A 174 6.67 -4.98 0.36
CA ASN A 174 8.08 -5.08 0.74
C ASN A 174 9.04 -4.65 -0.39
N ILE A 175 8.71 -4.97 -1.65
CA ILE A 175 9.48 -4.49 -2.82
C ILE A 175 9.42 -2.96 -2.87
N ASP A 176 8.22 -2.39 -2.84
CA ASP A 176 8.01 -0.95 -2.88
C ASP A 176 8.74 -0.22 -1.73
N LEU A 177 8.70 -0.78 -0.52
CA LEU A 177 9.43 -0.22 0.63
C LEU A 177 10.95 -0.28 0.43
N THR A 178 11.46 -1.30 -0.27
CA THR A 178 12.90 -1.45 -0.54
C THR A 178 13.36 -0.47 -1.61
N GLU A 179 12.54 -0.19 -2.62
CA GLU A 179 12.82 0.84 -3.64
C GLU A 179 12.79 2.27 -3.07
N GLN A 180 12.00 2.50 -2.03
CA GLN A 180 11.88 3.81 -1.36
C GLN A 180 13.04 4.11 -0.39
N ARG A 181 13.90 3.14 -0.06
CA ARG A 181 15.04 3.27 0.85
C ARG A 181 16.35 3.54 0.12
#